data_AF-A0A6F8ZZT7-F1
#
_entry.id   AF-A0A6F8ZZT7-F1
#
_cell.length_a   1.000
_cell.length_b   1.000
_cell.length_c   1.000
_cell.angle_alpha   90.00
_cell.angle_beta   90.00
_cell.angle_gamma   90.00
#
_symmetry.space_group_name_H-M   'P 1'
#
loop_
_entity.id
_entity.type
_entity.pdbx_description
1 polymer ?
#
loop_
_entity_poly.entity_id
_entity_poly.type
_entity_poly.pdbx_seq_one_letter_code
_entity_poly.pdbx_strand_id
1 'polypeptide(L)'
;MEKAGQNSWQVSAICVENFDDAAYRRLLEDLDRRQEKKFVIDLEAERLTNMLEQIVSVGKHVKGYHYIMANLGFKDINLERFMHGGANVSGFQLVDFSNPMVIKLMQRWNKLDQREYPGSDSPPKYTSALTYDGVMVMAEAFRNLRRQKFDHYGRRVNYTMDVFELKNNGPRREGPYVMLKKNWELYEGNDQYEGYCVDLASEIAKHIGIKYKIAIVPDGKYGARDPETKIWNGMVGELVYGKAEIAVAPLTITLVREEVIDFSKPFMSLGISIMIKKPQKSKPGVFSFLDPLAYEIWMCIVFAYIGVSVVLFLVSRFSPYEWHTEEPEEGTDGPPSDQPPNEFGIFNSLWFSLGAFMQQGCDISP
;
A
#
# COMPACT_ATOMS: atom_id res chain seq x y z
N MET A 1 6.32 10.57 2.87
CA MET A 1 7.00 11.86 3.05
C MET A 1 8.43 11.71 3.56
N GLU A 2 8.72 10.83 4.53
CA GLU A 2 10.08 10.62 5.05
C GLU A 2 11.11 10.22 3.95
N LYS A 3 10.74 9.31 3.04
CA LYS A 3 11.54 8.99 1.83
C LYS A 3 11.56 10.10 0.78
N ALA A 4 10.55 10.97 0.74
CA ALA A 4 10.54 12.11 -0.18
C ALA A 4 11.60 13.13 0.26
N GLY A 5 11.75 13.35 1.58
CA GLY A 5 12.84 14.16 2.13
C GLY A 5 14.23 13.56 1.85
N GLN A 6 14.39 12.23 1.93
CA GLN A 6 15.64 11.55 1.58
C GLN A 6 16.04 11.69 0.11
N ASN A 7 15.05 11.79 -0.79
CA ASN A 7 15.26 11.94 -2.22
C ASN A 7 15.11 13.40 -2.70
N SER A 8 14.99 14.36 -1.79
CA SER A 8 14.74 15.78 -2.09
C SER A 8 13.52 16.02 -3.01
N TRP A 9 12.49 15.17 -2.91
CA TRP A 9 11.26 15.32 -3.68
C TRP A 9 10.31 16.33 -3.00
N GLN A 10 9.81 17.28 -3.79
CA GLN A 10 8.73 18.18 -3.38
C GLN A 10 7.38 17.50 -3.68
N VAL A 11 6.61 17.19 -2.63
CA VAL A 11 5.35 16.46 -2.76
C VAL A 11 4.25 17.19 -1.99
N SER A 12 3.19 17.54 -2.70
CA SER A 12 1.95 18.08 -2.14
C SER A 12 0.90 16.97 -2.08
N ALA A 13 0.48 16.59 -0.87
CA ALA A 13 -0.58 15.60 -0.67
C ALA A 13 -1.90 16.31 -0.32
N ILE A 14 -2.96 16.01 -1.07
CA ILE A 14 -4.26 16.66 -0.94
C ILE A 14 -5.32 15.57 -0.77
N CYS A 15 -6.04 15.60 0.34
CA CYS A 15 -7.16 14.69 0.59
C CYS A 15 -8.42 15.24 -0.08
N VAL A 16 -9.11 14.40 -0.86
CA VAL A 16 -10.30 14.79 -1.64
C VAL A 16 -11.55 13.99 -1.26
N GLU A 17 -11.58 13.38 -0.07
CA GLU A 17 -12.66 12.45 0.33
C GLU A 17 -14.07 13.07 0.32
N ASN A 18 -14.19 14.37 0.61
CA ASN A 18 -15.47 15.07 0.73
C ASN A 18 -15.67 16.13 -0.36
N PHE A 19 -15.04 15.95 -1.53
CA PHE A 19 -15.09 16.95 -2.60
C PHE A 19 -16.35 16.80 -3.43
N ASP A 20 -17.02 17.92 -3.68
CA ASP A 20 -18.02 18.08 -4.74
C ASP A 20 -17.33 18.53 -6.04
N ASP A 21 -18.09 18.57 -7.13
CA ASP A 21 -17.59 18.99 -8.45
C ASP A 21 -16.95 20.38 -8.42
N ALA A 22 -17.50 21.31 -7.63
CA ALA A 22 -16.97 22.65 -7.49
C ALA A 22 -15.62 22.67 -6.79
N ALA A 23 -15.44 21.87 -5.73
CA ALA A 23 -14.17 21.70 -5.03
C ALA A 23 -13.09 21.09 -5.92
N TYR A 24 -13.44 20.09 -6.75
CA TYR A 24 -12.51 19.54 -7.74
C TYR A 24 -12.03 20.58 -8.74
N ARG A 25 -12.93 21.41 -9.29
CA ARG A 25 -12.54 22.48 -10.23
C ARG A 25 -11.64 23.51 -9.59
N ARG A 26 -11.98 24.00 -8.40
CA ARG A 26 -11.16 24.95 -7.64
C ARG A 26 -9.76 24.40 -7.37
N LEU A 27 -9.68 23.12 -6.98
CA LEU A 27 -8.41 22.44 -6.76
C LEU A 27 -7.56 22.41 -8.04
N LEU A 28 -8.15 22.03 -9.17
CA LEU A 28 -7.43 21.93 -10.44
C LEU A 28 -6.97 23.30 -10.96
N GLU A 29 -7.75 24.35 -10.73
CA GLU A 29 -7.36 25.75 -11.02
C GLU A 29 -6.19 26.21 -10.15
N ASP A 30 -6.23 25.92 -8.85
CA ASP A 30 -5.15 26.28 -7.92
C ASP A 30 -3.85 25.53 -8.24
N LEU A 31 -3.94 24.26 -8.62
CA LEU A 31 -2.79 23.47 -9.07
C LEU A 31 -2.21 24.00 -10.39
N ASP A 32 -3.07 24.48 -11.30
CA ASP A 32 -2.64 25.08 -12.55
C ASP A 32 -1.94 26.44 -12.33
N ARG A 33 -2.42 27.26 -11.38
CA ARG A 33 -1.74 28.50 -10.97
C ARG A 33 -0.34 28.23 -10.44
N ARG A 34 -0.15 27.10 -9.75
CA ARG A 34 1.16 26.61 -9.28
C ARG A 34 1.99 25.94 -10.38
N GLN A 35 1.49 25.87 -11.60
CA GLN A 35 2.11 25.19 -12.75
C GLN A 35 2.41 23.71 -12.48
N GLU A 36 1.58 23.05 -11.66
CA GLU A 36 1.70 21.62 -11.41
C GLU A 36 1.25 20.82 -12.63
N LYS A 37 2.09 19.88 -13.06
CA LYS A 37 1.84 19.06 -14.27
C LYS A 37 1.89 17.56 -14.00
N LYS A 38 2.30 17.14 -12.80
CA LYS A 38 2.51 15.73 -12.46
C LYS A 38 1.63 15.34 -11.28
N PHE A 39 0.73 14.39 -11.50
CA PHE A 39 -0.27 14.00 -10.51
C PHE A 39 -0.22 12.50 -10.27
N VAL A 40 -0.39 12.12 -9.01
CA VAL A 40 -0.64 10.74 -8.58
C VAL A 40 -2.04 10.72 -7.98
N ILE A 41 -2.94 9.93 -8.58
CA ILE A 41 -4.35 9.85 -8.18
C ILE A 41 -4.56 8.49 -7.51
N ASP A 42 -4.88 8.51 -6.23
CA ASP A 42 -5.18 7.34 -5.40
C ASP A 42 -6.62 7.49 -4.90
N LEU A 43 -7.57 6.98 -5.67
CA LEU A 43 -9.01 7.12 -5.43
C LEU A 43 -9.74 5.83 -5.77
N GLU A 44 -10.85 5.58 -5.07
CA GLU A 44 -11.78 4.51 -5.43
C GLU A 44 -12.42 4.74 -6.81
N ALA A 45 -12.93 3.68 -7.44
CA ALA A 45 -13.38 3.71 -8.83
C ALA A 45 -14.45 4.77 -9.13
N GLU A 46 -15.41 4.95 -8.22
CA GLU A 46 -16.50 5.93 -8.38
C GLU A 46 -15.95 7.37 -8.34
N ARG A 47 -15.13 7.68 -7.33
CA ARG A 47 -14.50 9.00 -7.18
C ARG A 47 -13.48 9.30 -8.27
N LEU A 48 -12.76 8.28 -8.72
CA LEU A 48 -11.81 8.41 -9.81
C LEU A 48 -12.52 8.84 -11.10
N THR A 49 -13.67 8.24 -11.40
CA THR A 49 -14.48 8.62 -12.57
C THR A 49 -14.85 10.10 -12.51
N ASN A 50 -15.38 10.57 -11.38
CA ASN A 50 -15.74 11.98 -11.19
C ASN A 50 -14.52 12.91 -11.34
N MET A 51 -13.38 12.56 -10.73
CA MET A 51 -12.14 13.34 -10.85
C MET A 51 -11.67 13.44 -12.31
N LEU A 52 -11.72 12.35 -13.08
CA LEU A 52 -11.33 12.33 -14.49
C LEU A 52 -12.23 13.21 -15.35
N GLU A 53 -13.54 13.18 -15.10
CA GLU A 53 -14.49 14.07 -15.76
C GLU A 53 -14.18 15.55 -15.49
N GLN A 54 -13.86 15.90 -14.24
CA GLN A 54 -13.49 17.27 -13.90
C GLN A 54 -12.17 17.69 -14.57
N ILE A 55 -11.14 16.84 -14.57
CA ILE A 55 -9.85 17.08 -15.28
C ILE A 55 -10.09 17.35 -16.77
N VAL A 56 -11.00 16.59 -17.40
CA VAL A 56 -11.36 16.81 -18.80
C VAL A 56 -12.08 18.16 -18.95
N SER A 57 -13.04 18.46 -18.09
CA SER A 57 -13.86 19.68 -18.17
C SER A 57 -13.02 20.97 -18.08
N VAL A 58 -11.96 20.98 -17.26
CA VAL A 58 -11.06 22.13 -17.10
C VAL A 58 -9.87 22.10 -18.07
N GLY A 59 -9.87 21.17 -19.04
CA GLY A 59 -8.86 21.11 -20.10
C GLY A 59 -7.47 20.66 -19.63
N LYS A 60 -7.36 19.94 -18.51
CA LYS A 60 -6.07 19.49 -17.94
C LYS A 60 -5.65 18.09 -18.39
N HIS A 61 -6.33 17.55 -19.38
CA HIS A 61 -6.03 16.27 -20.05
C HIS A 61 -5.16 16.46 -21.30
N VAL A 62 -4.65 17.68 -21.55
CA VAL A 62 -3.88 18.03 -22.75
C VAL A 62 -2.39 17.68 -22.64
N LYS A 63 -1.65 17.78 -23.75
CA LYS A 63 -0.19 17.59 -23.78
C LYS A 63 0.53 18.44 -22.73
N GLY A 64 1.46 17.81 -22.02
CA GLY A 64 2.28 18.43 -20.97
C GLY A 64 1.89 18.01 -19.55
N TYR A 65 0.72 17.40 -19.37
CA TYR A 65 0.30 16.80 -18.10
C TYR A 65 0.67 15.31 -18.02
N HIS A 66 0.96 14.84 -16.81
CA HIS A 66 1.31 13.46 -16.50
C HIS A 66 0.53 12.95 -15.29
N TYR A 67 -0.21 11.87 -15.47
CA TYR A 67 -1.06 11.26 -14.44
C TYR A 67 -0.60 9.83 -14.14
N ILE A 68 -0.56 9.47 -12.86
CA ILE A 68 -0.34 8.10 -12.38
C ILE A 68 -1.58 7.68 -11.62
N MET A 69 -2.28 6.65 -12.11
CA MET A 69 -3.44 6.05 -11.44
C MET A 69 -2.95 4.96 -10.48
N ALA A 70 -3.13 5.17 -9.18
CA ALA A 70 -2.70 4.26 -8.13
C ALA A 70 -3.71 3.12 -7.85
N ASN A 71 -4.45 2.70 -8.87
CA ASN A 71 -5.44 1.64 -8.79
C ASN A 71 -4.91 0.35 -9.42
N LEU A 72 -5.50 -0.80 -9.05
CA LEU A 72 -5.09 -2.13 -9.53
C LEU A 72 -5.80 -2.59 -10.82
N GLY A 73 -6.73 -1.79 -11.34
CA GLY A 73 -7.50 -2.08 -12.56
C GLY A 73 -7.36 -0.96 -13.57
N PHE A 74 -6.15 -0.67 -14.04
CA PHE A 74 -5.92 0.40 -15.02
C PHE A 74 -6.78 0.28 -16.28
N LYS A 75 -6.98 -0.95 -16.77
CA LYS A 75 -7.83 -1.23 -17.94
C LYS A 75 -9.33 -1.10 -17.65
N ASP A 76 -9.73 -1.03 -16.39
CA ASP A 76 -11.12 -0.85 -15.97
C ASP A 76 -11.52 0.64 -16.03
N ILE A 77 -10.55 1.55 -16.20
CA ILE A 77 -10.75 3.00 -16.22
C ILE A 77 -11.06 3.45 -17.64
N ASN A 78 -12.14 4.22 -17.82
CA ASN A 78 -12.43 4.85 -19.10
C ASN A 78 -11.49 6.05 -19.34
N LEU A 79 -10.48 5.85 -20.21
CA LEU A 79 -9.48 6.86 -20.57
C LEU A 79 -9.67 7.42 -21.98
N GLU A 80 -10.79 7.16 -22.66
CA GLU A 80 -11.01 7.55 -24.05
C GLU A 80 -10.79 9.05 -24.28
N ARG A 81 -11.31 9.88 -23.39
CA ARG A 81 -11.15 11.35 -23.46
C ARG A 81 -9.69 11.79 -23.25
N PHE A 82 -8.90 11.06 -22.47
CA PHE A 82 -7.49 11.36 -22.26
C PHE A 82 -6.62 10.94 -23.47
N MET A 83 -7.01 9.88 -24.20
CA MET A 83 -6.29 9.43 -25.40
C MET A 83 -6.24 10.52 -26.48
N HIS A 84 -7.31 11.31 -26.62
CA HIS A 84 -7.37 12.41 -27.58
C HIS A 84 -6.77 13.72 -27.08
N GLY A 85 -6.57 13.88 -25.77
CA GLY A 85 -5.98 15.09 -25.18
C GLY A 85 -4.47 15.16 -25.27
N GLY A 86 -3.78 14.01 -25.22
CA GLY A 86 -2.32 13.94 -25.31
C GLY A 86 -1.57 14.10 -23.98
N ALA A 87 -2.27 14.08 -22.84
CA ALA A 87 -1.64 13.88 -21.53
C ALA A 87 -1.09 12.45 -21.41
N ASN A 88 0.03 12.31 -20.70
CA ASN A 88 0.61 11.01 -20.39
C ASN A 88 -0.11 10.40 -19.19
N VAL A 89 -0.65 9.19 -19.34
CA VAL A 89 -1.35 8.48 -18.27
C VAL A 89 -0.73 7.11 -18.06
N SER A 90 -0.39 6.81 -16.81
CA SER A 90 0.18 5.52 -16.38
C SER A 90 -0.62 4.96 -15.20
N GLY A 91 -0.53 3.66 -14.95
CA GLY A 91 -1.19 3.02 -13.81
C GLY A 91 -0.82 1.55 -13.69
N PHE A 92 -1.54 0.83 -12.81
CA PHE A 92 -1.23 -0.56 -12.48
C PHE A 92 -2.36 -1.51 -12.87
N GLN A 93 -2.02 -2.68 -13.38
CA GLN A 93 -2.98 -3.71 -13.75
C GLN A 93 -2.62 -5.00 -13.01
N LEU A 94 -3.54 -5.48 -12.17
CA LEU A 94 -3.39 -6.73 -11.44
C LEU A 94 -3.69 -7.95 -12.32
N VAL A 95 -4.74 -7.84 -13.15
CA VAL A 95 -5.21 -8.95 -13.99
C VAL A 95 -4.52 -8.92 -15.34
N ASP A 96 -3.73 -9.95 -15.63
CA ASP A 96 -3.13 -10.15 -16.95
C ASP A 96 -4.09 -10.89 -17.89
N PHE A 97 -4.72 -10.14 -18.80
CA PHE A 97 -5.63 -10.68 -19.82
C PHE A 97 -4.93 -11.49 -20.93
N SER A 98 -3.59 -11.52 -20.97
CA SER A 98 -2.85 -12.38 -21.90
C SER A 98 -2.62 -13.80 -21.36
N ASN A 99 -2.87 -14.01 -20.06
CA ASN A 99 -2.72 -15.31 -19.44
C ASN A 99 -3.76 -16.31 -20.01
N PRO A 100 -3.35 -17.50 -20.49
CA PRO A 100 -4.28 -18.51 -21.03
C PRO A 100 -5.41 -18.91 -20.08
N MET A 101 -5.15 -18.93 -18.77
CA MET A 101 -6.18 -19.20 -17.76
C MET A 101 -7.23 -18.07 -17.75
N VAL A 102 -6.79 -16.82 -17.78
CA VAL A 102 -7.66 -15.65 -17.81
C VAL A 102 -8.42 -15.59 -19.14
N ILE A 103 -7.80 -15.90 -20.27
CA ILE A 103 -8.47 -16.01 -21.57
C ILE A 103 -9.59 -17.04 -21.51
N LYS A 104 -9.33 -18.22 -20.93
CA LYS A 104 -10.36 -19.26 -20.76
C LYS A 104 -11.47 -18.82 -19.80
N LEU A 105 -11.12 -18.11 -18.72
CA LEU A 105 -12.09 -17.52 -17.80
C LEU A 105 -12.97 -16.49 -18.52
N MET A 106 -12.39 -15.61 -19.34
CA MET A 106 -13.10 -14.61 -20.14
C MET A 106 -14.04 -15.24 -21.16
N GLN A 107 -13.62 -16.33 -21.83
CA GLN A 107 -14.49 -17.09 -22.72
C GLN A 107 -15.71 -17.68 -22.01
N ARG A 108 -15.57 -18.03 -20.73
CA ARG A 108 -16.69 -18.50 -19.90
C ARG A 108 -17.54 -17.34 -19.39
N TRP A 109 -16.89 -16.26 -18.96
CA TRP A 109 -17.53 -15.03 -18.49
C TRP A 109 -18.47 -14.45 -19.54
N ASN A 110 -18.01 -14.34 -20.79
CA ASN A 110 -18.78 -13.83 -21.92
C ASN A 110 -19.98 -14.71 -22.31
N LYS A 111 -20.13 -15.90 -21.72
CA LYS A 111 -21.26 -16.82 -21.94
C LYS A 111 -22.26 -16.81 -20.78
N LEU A 112 -22.00 -16.05 -19.71
CA LEU A 112 -22.89 -15.97 -18.55
C LEU A 112 -24.16 -15.20 -18.90
N ASP A 113 -25.32 -15.69 -18.46
CA ASP A 113 -26.58 -14.96 -18.58
C ASP A 113 -26.59 -13.77 -17.61
N GLN A 114 -26.83 -12.57 -18.12
CA GLN A 114 -26.90 -11.34 -17.33
C GLN A 114 -28.02 -11.37 -16.27
N ARG A 115 -29.08 -12.14 -16.50
CA ARG A 115 -30.18 -12.28 -15.52
C ARG A 115 -29.72 -12.99 -14.26
N GLU A 116 -28.82 -13.96 -14.41
CA GLU A 116 -28.26 -14.74 -13.29
C GLU A 116 -27.00 -14.07 -12.72
N TYR A 117 -26.20 -13.43 -13.58
CA TYR A 117 -24.95 -12.75 -13.23
C TYR A 117 -24.95 -11.30 -13.73
N PRO A 118 -25.55 -10.35 -12.98
CA PRO A 118 -25.56 -8.93 -13.37
C PRO A 118 -24.14 -8.36 -13.52
N GLY A 119 -23.91 -7.60 -14.59
CA GLY A 119 -22.60 -6.98 -14.89
C GLY A 119 -21.59 -7.90 -15.59
N SER A 120 -22.03 -9.04 -16.13
CA SER A 120 -21.20 -9.97 -16.92
C SER A 120 -20.91 -9.51 -18.36
N ASP A 121 -21.46 -8.38 -18.77
CA ASP A 121 -21.30 -7.75 -20.08
C ASP A 121 -19.96 -7.03 -20.27
N SER A 122 -19.34 -6.65 -19.17
CA SER A 122 -18.01 -6.03 -19.13
C SER A 122 -16.99 -7.00 -18.54
N PRO A 123 -15.69 -6.83 -18.85
CA PRO A 123 -14.64 -7.59 -18.18
C PRO A 123 -14.73 -7.45 -16.65
N PRO A 124 -14.46 -8.53 -15.90
CA PRO A 124 -14.56 -8.49 -14.45
C PRO A 124 -13.55 -7.49 -13.88
N LYS A 125 -14.02 -6.64 -12.96
CA LYS A 125 -13.16 -5.75 -12.18
C LYS A 125 -12.07 -6.54 -11.46
N TYR A 126 -10.93 -5.91 -11.20
CA TYR A 126 -9.86 -6.55 -10.44
C TYR A 126 -10.30 -7.08 -9.06
N THR A 127 -11.28 -6.45 -8.41
CA THR A 127 -11.88 -6.94 -7.16
C THR A 127 -12.63 -8.25 -7.36
N SER A 128 -13.37 -8.40 -8.46
CA SER A 128 -14.04 -9.65 -8.83
C SER A 128 -13.04 -10.76 -9.14
N ALA A 129 -11.92 -10.44 -9.79
CA ALA A 129 -10.83 -11.40 -10.03
C ALA A 129 -10.22 -11.89 -8.71
N LEU A 130 -9.97 -10.99 -7.75
CA LEU A 130 -9.51 -11.35 -6.41
C LEU A 130 -10.52 -12.23 -5.66
N THR A 131 -11.82 -11.96 -5.79
CA THR A 131 -12.88 -12.80 -5.21
C THR A 131 -12.89 -14.21 -5.83
N TYR A 132 -12.76 -14.30 -7.16
CA TYR A 132 -12.68 -15.58 -7.86
C TYR A 132 -11.50 -16.42 -7.39
N ASP A 133 -10.31 -15.80 -7.34
CA ASP A 133 -9.11 -16.44 -6.84
C ASP A 133 -9.28 -16.83 -5.36
N GLY A 134 -9.84 -15.95 -4.53
CA GLY A 134 -10.13 -16.23 -3.11
C GLY A 134 -10.97 -17.50 -2.91
N VAL A 135 -12.00 -17.70 -3.74
CA VAL A 135 -12.79 -18.94 -3.72
C VAL A 135 -11.99 -20.14 -4.19
N MET A 136 -11.15 -20.00 -5.23
CA MET A 136 -10.26 -21.09 -5.66
C MET A 136 -9.24 -21.46 -4.57
N VAL A 137 -8.67 -20.47 -3.89
CA VAL A 137 -7.79 -20.67 -2.74
C VAL A 137 -8.52 -21.41 -1.64
N MET A 138 -9.75 -21.02 -1.33
CA MET A 138 -10.56 -21.69 -0.31
C MET A 138 -10.89 -23.13 -0.71
N ALA A 139 -11.32 -23.37 -1.95
CA ALA A 139 -11.62 -24.70 -2.46
C ALA A 139 -10.37 -25.60 -2.45
N GLU A 140 -9.23 -25.06 -2.86
CA GLU A 140 -7.95 -25.75 -2.84
C GLU A 140 -7.44 -25.95 -1.41
N ALA A 141 -7.70 -25.02 -0.49
CA ALA A 141 -7.43 -25.17 0.93
C ALA A 141 -8.27 -26.31 1.55
N PHE A 142 -9.56 -26.42 1.21
CA PHE A 142 -10.40 -27.56 1.63
C PHE A 142 -9.96 -28.88 1.00
N ARG A 143 -9.53 -28.85 -0.26
CA ARG A 143 -8.98 -30.02 -0.96
C ARG A 143 -7.66 -30.48 -0.33
N ASN A 144 -6.82 -29.53 0.09
CA ASN A 144 -5.57 -29.77 0.80
C ASN A 144 -5.73 -29.94 2.32
N LEU A 145 -6.87 -29.61 2.92
CA LEU A 145 -7.22 -30.07 4.27
C LEU A 145 -7.43 -31.59 4.29
N ARG A 146 -7.76 -32.20 3.13
CA ARG A 146 -7.72 -33.66 2.93
C ARG A 146 -6.29 -34.22 2.72
N ARG A 147 -5.29 -33.36 2.55
CA ARG A 147 -3.85 -33.69 2.39
C ARG A 147 -2.99 -32.52 2.93
N GLN A 148 -2.91 -32.43 4.26
CA GLN A 148 -2.26 -31.34 5.02
C GLN A 148 -1.01 -30.76 4.35
N LYS A 149 -1.01 -29.44 4.03
CA LYS A 149 0.17 -28.55 3.99
C LYS A 149 -0.20 -27.06 4.18
N PHE A 150 -0.43 -26.63 5.42
CA PHE A 150 -0.32 -25.22 5.88
C PHE A 150 0.70 -25.18 7.02
N ASP A 151 1.33 -24.02 7.30
CA ASP A 151 2.07 -23.85 8.56
C ASP A 151 1.09 -23.83 9.75
N HIS A 152 1.60 -23.95 10.98
CA HIS A 152 0.78 -23.99 12.21
C HIS A 152 -0.08 -22.72 12.42
N TYR A 153 0.13 -21.65 11.63
CA TYR A 153 -0.55 -20.36 11.74
C TYR A 153 -1.48 -20.05 10.56
N GLY A 154 -1.66 -20.99 9.61
CA GLY A 154 -2.56 -20.80 8.46
C GLY A 154 -2.03 -19.82 7.41
N ARG A 155 -0.72 -19.55 7.38
CA ARG A 155 -0.11 -18.61 6.43
C ARG A 155 0.37 -19.33 5.18
N ARG A 156 0.20 -18.68 4.02
CA ARG A 156 0.68 -19.19 2.73
C ARG A 156 2.20 -19.11 2.67
N VAL A 157 2.83 -20.24 2.39
CA VAL A 157 4.27 -20.37 2.10
C VAL A 157 4.42 -20.92 0.68
N ASN A 158 5.56 -20.64 0.02
CA ASN A 158 5.93 -21.18 -1.30
C ASN A 158 5.15 -20.61 -2.51
N TYR A 159 5.19 -19.27 -2.69
CA TYR A 159 4.71 -18.58 -3.90
C TYR A 159 5.82 -17.73 -4.52
N THR A 160 5.72 -17.47 -5.83
CA THR A 160 6.64 -16.64 -6.62
C THR A 160 5.87 -15.51 -7.29
N MET A 161 6.42 -14.30 -7.25
CA MET A 161 5.89 -13.10 -7.95
C MET A 161 6.89 -12.65 -9.01
N ASP A 162 6.39 -12.25 -10.18
CA ASP A 162 7.19 -11.75 -11.29
C ASP A 162 7.10 -10.24 -11.45
N VAL A 163 8.22 -9.61 -11.80
CA VAL A 163 8.34 -8.17 -12.08
C VAL A 163 8.61 -7.98 -13.57
N PHE A 164 7.90 -7.04 -14.22
CA PHE A 164 8.02 -6.73 -15.64
C PHE A 164 8.34 -5.24 -15.88
N GLU A 165 9.11 -4.95 -16.93
CA GLU A 165 9.35 -3.59 -17.47
C GLU A 165 8.77 -3.50 -18.90
N LEU A 166 8.09 -2.39 -19.24
CA LEU A 166 7.45 -2.19 -20.55
C LEU A 166 8.34 -1.32 -21.47
N LYS A 167 8.64 -1.81 -22.69
CA LYS A 167 9.26 -1.03 -23.78
C LYS A 167 8.41 -1.09 -25.06
N ASN A 168 8.81 -0.34 -26.09
CA ASN A 168 8.06 -0.16 -27.36
C ASN A 168 7.63 -1.45 -28.07
N ASN A 169 8.29 -2.59 -27.81
CA ASN A 169 7.97 -3.89 -28.43
C ASN A 169 7.39 -4.92 -27.43
N GLY A 170 6.90 -4.48 -26.26
CA GLY A 170 6.22 -5.33 -25.28
C GLY A 170 6.96 -5.49 -23.93
N PRO A 171 6.31 -6.15 -22.95
CA PRO A 171 6.89 -6.38 -21.63
C PRO A 171 7.96 -7.47 -21.66
N ARG A 172 9.12 -7.22 -21.05
CA ARG A 172 10.19 -8.21 -20.87
C ARG A 172 10.39 -8.58 -19.40
N ARG A 173 10.72 -9.85 -19.17
CA ARG A 173 11.03 -10.45 -17.86
C ARG A 173 12.56 -10.60 -17.72
N GLU A 174 13.03 -10.51 -16.47
CA GLU A 174 14.42 -10.70 -15.99
C GLU A 174 15.46 -9.64 -16.36
N GLY A 175 15.56 -8.62 -15.49
CA GLY A 175 16.87 -8.04 -15.14
C GLY A 175 17.24 -8.50 -13.72
N PRO A 176 18.50 -8.84 -13.41
CA PRO A 176 19.73 -8.51 -14.14
C PRO A 176 20.54 -9.71 -14.69
N TYR A 177 19.94 -10.90 -14.89
CA TYR A 177 20.71 -12.11 -15.23
C TYR A 177 21.13 -12.21 -16.71
N VAL A 178 20.18 -12.10 -17.65
CA VAL A 178 20.47 -12.05 -19.10
C VAL A 178 19.46 -11.10 -19.77
N MET A 179 19.97 -10.07 -20.43
CA MET A 179 19.19 -9.02 -21.08
C MET A 179 19.77 -8.74 -22.47
N LEU A 180 18.96 -8.23 -23.41
CA LEU A 180 19.54 -7.61 -24.61
C LEU A 180 20.04 -6.22 -24.26
N LYS A 181 21.19 -5.84 -24.81
CA LYS A 181 21.67 -4.46 -24.78
C LYS A 181 20.63 -3.53 -25.43
N LYS A 182 20.58 -2.27 -24.96
CA LYS A 182 19.65 -1.26 -25.52
C LYS A 182 19.76 -1.10 -27.04
N ASN A 183 20.97 -1.23 -27.58
CA ASN A 183 21.31 -1.13 -28.99
C ASN A 183 21.81 -2.47 -29.57
N TRP A 184 21.20 -3.58 -29.14
CA TRP A 184 21.58 -4.94 -29.56
C TRP A 184 21.60 -5.16 -31.07
N GLU A 185 20.77 -4.43 -31.83
CA GLU A 185 20.72 -4.49 -33.31
C GLU A 185 22.04 -4.07 -33.97
N LEU A 186 22.89 -3.31 -33.28
CA LEU A 186 24.22 -2.90 -33.75
C LEU A 186 25.30 -3.95 -33.48
N TYR A 187 24.98 -5.02 -32.77
CA TYR A 187 25.91 -6.09 -32.40
C TYR A 187 25.47 -7.42 -33.01
N GLU A 188 26.43 -8.33 -33.15
CA GLU A 188 26.18 -9.68 -33.66
C GLU A 188 26.58 -10.74 -32.64
N GLY A 189 25.87 -11.87 -32.66
CA GLY A 189 26.19 -13.01 -31.81
C GLY A 189 26.04 -12.73 -30.31
N ASN A 190 27.05 -13.11 -29.53
CA ASN A 190 26.99 -13.03 -28.06
C ASN A 190 26.99 -11.58 -27.55
N ASP A 191 27.56 -10.65 -28.32
CA ASP A 191 27.69 -9.24 -27.91
C ASP A 191 26.35 -8.50 -27.83
N GLN A 192 25.27 -9.11 -28.32
CA GLN A 192 23.91 -8.62 -28.22
C GLN A 192 23.36 -8.64 -26.79
N TYR A 193 23.95 -9.46 -25.92
CA TYR A 193 23.46 -9.73 -24.56
C TYR A 193 24.32 -9.04 -23.49
N GLU A 194 23.72 -8.71 -22.36
CA GLU A 194 24.36 -8.18 -21.15
C GLU A 194 23.68 -8.74 -19.89
N GLY A 195 24.39 -8.86 -18.77
CA GLY A 195 23.84 -9.32 -17.50
C GLY A 195 24.77 -10.27 -16.75
N TYR A 196 24.41 -10.59 -15.51
CA TYR A 196 25.23 -11.38 -14.60
C TYR A 196 25.63 -12.76 -15.17
N CYS A 197 24.70 -13.48 -15.81
CA CYS A 197 24.99 -14.79 -16.40
C CYS A 197 25.81 -14.70 -17.69
N VAL A 198 25.76 -13.55 -18.40
CA VAL A 198 26.59 -13.30 -19.59
C VAL A 198 28.05 -13.14 -19.18
N ASP A 199 28.31 -12.33 -18.15
CA ASP A 199 29.65 -12.12 -17.59
C ASP A 199 30.21 -13.44 -17.02
N LEU A 200 29.38 -14.18 -16.28
CA LEU A 200 29.75 -15.48 -15.73
C LEU A 200 30.11 -16.49 -16.82
N ALA A 201 29.33 -16.57 -17.89
CA ALA A 201 29.61 -17.47 -19.01
C ALA A 201 30.93 -17.09 -19.72
N SER A 202 31.22 -15.79 -19.85
CA SER A 202 32.49 -15.30 -20.42
C SER A 202 33.69 -15.71 -19.56
N GLU A 203 33.60 -15.56 -18.24
CA GLU A 203 34.68 -15.96 -17.33
C GLU A 203 34.88 -17.49 -17.30
N ILE A 204 33.80 -18.28 -17.31
CA ILE A 204 33.88 -19.74 -17.43
C ILE A 204 34.56 -20.14 -18.75
N ALA A 205 34.13 -19.55 -19.88
CA ALA A 205 34.68 -19.85 -21.19
C ALA A 205 36.15 -19.47 -21.29
N LYS A 206 36.56 -18.34 -20.71
CA LYS A 206 37.95 -17.88 -20.65
C LYS A 206 38.82 -18.79 -19.80
N HIS A 207 38.32 -19.27 -18.66
CA HIS A 207 39.06 -20.16 -17.77
C HIS A 207 39.25 -21.56 -18.36
N ILE A 208 38.26 -22.08 -19.08
CA ILE A 208 38.31 -23.42 -19.70
C ILE A 208 38.92 -23.38 -21.11
N GLY A 209 38.90 -22.22 -21.77
CA GLY A 209 39.41 -22.05 -23.13
C GLY A 209 38.44 -22.55 -24.22
N ILE A 210 37.13 -22.47 -23.97
CA ILE A 210 36.08 -22.91 -24.91
C ILE A 210 35.46 -21.75 -25.67
N LYS A 211 35.00 -22.01 -26.89
CA LYS A 211 34.10 -21.12 -27.62
C LYS A 211 32.66 -21.49 -27.29
N TYR A 212 31.80 -20.48 -27.17
CA TYR A 212 30.40 -20.68 -26.85
C TYR A 212 29.53 -19.73 -27.67
N LYS A 213 28.26 -20.11 -27.84
CA LYS A 213 27.22 -19.28 -28.43
C LYS A 213 26.06 -19.20 -27.46
N ILE A 214 25.63 -17.99 -27.13
CA ILE A 214 24.46 -17.77 -26.29
C ILE A 214 23.21 -18.10 -27.12
N ALA A 215 22.40 -19.01 -26.60
CA ALA A 215 21.09 -19.35 -27.15
C ALA A 215 20.03 -19.12 -26.08
N ILE A 216 18.92 -18.49 -26.48
CA ILE A 216 17.77 -18.29 -25.60
C ILE A 216 16.82 -19.46 -25.76
N VAL A 217 16.36 -20.02 -24.64
CA VAL A 217 15.38 -21.12 -24.65
C VAL A 217 14.09 -20.67 -25.36
N PRO A 218 13.61 -21.40 -26.39
CA PRO A 218 12.50 -20.93 -27.23
C PRO A 218 11.19 -20.72 -26.48
N ASP A 219 10.90 -21.55 -25.47
CA ASP A 219 9.63 -21.51 -24.73
C ASP A 219 9.67 -20.59 -23.49
N GLY A 220 10.83 -19.99 -23.18
CA GLY A 220 11.03 -19.10 -22.04
C GLY A 220 10.88 -19.76 -20.67
N LYS A 221 10.95 -21.10 -20.57
CA LYS A 221 10.73 -21.83 -19.30
C LYS A 221 12.03 -22.38 -18.72
N TYR A 222 12.09 -22.45 -17.39
CA TYR A 222 13.19 -23.12 -16.68
C TYR A 222 13.24 -24.62 -16.96
N GLY A 223 12.08 -25.26 -17.00
CA GLY A 223 11.93 -26.68 -17.27
C GLY A 223 11.17 -27.39 -16.16
N ALA A 224 10.12 -28.08 -16.58
CA ALA A 224 9.24 -28.90 -15.79
C ALA A 224 8.89 -30.16 -16.58
N ARG A 225 8.71 -31.27 -15.85
CA ARG A 225 8.28 -32.54 -16.42
C ARG A 225 6.77 -32.56 -16.51
N ASP A 226 6.25 -32.81 -17.71
CA ASP A 226 4.84 -33.05 -17.92
C ASP A 226 4.40 -34.32 -17.17
N PRO A 227 3.33 -34.27 -16.33
CA PRO A 227 2.88 -35.42 -15.55
C PRO A 227 2.38 -36.58 -16.40
N GLU A 228 1.76 -36.30 -17.55
CA GLU A 228 1.11 -37.28 -18.43
C GLU A 228 2.12 -37.82 -19.45
N THR A 229 2.77 -36.91 -20.18
CA THR A 229 3.68 -37.30 -21.28
C THR A 229 5.09 -37.64 -20.77
N LYS A 230 5.43 -37.26 -19.53
CA LYS A 230 6.77 -37.41 -18.92
C LYS A 230 7.88 -36.65 -19.64
N ILE A 231 7.54 -35.77 -20.58
CA ILE A 231 8.47 -34.96 -21.38
C ILE A 231 8.91 -33.74 -20.57
N TRP A 232 10.19 -33.38 -20.67
CA TRP A 232 10.74 -32.16 -20.07
C TRP A 232 10.67 -30.99 -21.05
N ASN A 233 10.22 -29.83 -20.59
CA ASN A 233 10.28 -28.59 -21.37
C ASN A 233 11.39 -27.65 -20.85
N GLY A 234 11.46 -26.43 -21.39
CA GLY A 234 12.40 -25.41 -20.94
C GLY A 234 13.87 -25.79 -21.06
N MET A 235 14.72 -25.09 -20.31
CA MET A 235 16.17 -25.31 -20.30
C MET A 235 16.53 -26.75 -19.90
N VAL A 236 15.80 -27.35 -18.95
CA VAL A 236 16.03 -28.76 -18.59
C VAL A 236 15.77 -29.69 -19.78
N GLY A 237 14.68 -29.49 -20.54
CA GLY A 237 14.39 -30.28 -21.73
C GLY A 237 15.45 -30.13 -22.82
N GLU A 238 15.95 -28.92 -23.05
CA GLU A 238 17.01 -28.67 -24.02
C GLU A 238 18.31 -29.43 -23.69
N LEU A 239 18.67 -29.55 -22.40
CA LEU A 239 19.81 -30.35 -21.95
C LEU A 239 19.53 -31.86 -22.06
N VAL A 240 18.37 -32.32 -21.57
CA VAL A 240 17.99 -33.75 -21.58
C VAL A 240 17.97 -34.33 -22.99
N TYR A 241 17.51 -33.54 -23.96
CA TYR A 241 17.41 -33.96 -25.37
C TYR A 241 18.63 -33.57 -26.22
N GLY A 242 19.71 -33.09 -25.60
CA GLY A 242 20.98 -32.80 -26.29
C GLY A 242 20.90 -31.65 -27.30
N LYS A 243 19.97 -30.71 -27.12
CA LYS A 243 19.85 -29.51 -27.96
C LYS A 243 20.74 -28.35 -27.49
N ALA A 244 21.10 -28.37 -26.21
CA ALA A 244 22.07 -27.47 -25.61
C ALA A 244 23.08 -28.29 -24.80
N GLU A 245 24.34 -27.84 -24.75
CA GLU A 245 25.38 -28.54 -23.99
C GLU A 245 25.50 -28.06 -22.53
N ILE A 246 25.21 -26.78 -22.27
CA ILE A 246 25.30 -26.17 -20.95
C ILE A 246 24.21 -25.11 -20.74
N ALA A 247 23.67 -25.03 -19.52
CA ALA A 247 22.75 -23.97 -19.12
C ALA A 247 23.38 -23.11 -18.02
N VAL A 248 23.77 -21.88 -18.37
CA VAL A 248 24.19 -20.85 -17.41
C VAL A 248 23.02 -19.91 -17.17
N ALA A 249 22.25 -20.18 -16.13
CA ALA A 249 21.00 -19.50 -15.82
C ALA A 249 20.70 -19.54 -14.30
N PRO A 250 19.77 -18.71 -13.78
CA PRO A 250 19.30 -18.79 -12.40
C PRO A 250 18.39 -20.03 -12.17
N LEU A 251 18.91 -21.24 -12.44
CA LEU A 251 18.18 -22.50 -12.35
C LEU A 251 18.32 -23.10 -10.94
N THR A 252 17.22 -23.17 -10.20
CA THR A 252 17.20 -23.83 -8.88
C THR A 252 17.49 -25.33 -9.01
N ILE A 253 18.47 -25.80 -8.23
CA ILE A 253 18.78 -27.23 -8.05
C ILE A 253 17.63 -27.88 -7.27
N THR A 254 16.99 -28.90 -7.84
CA THR A 254 15.93 -29.68 -7.20
C THR A 254 16.13 -31.16 -7.47
N LEU A 255 15.64 -32.02 -6.57
CA LEU A 255 15.79 -33.48 -6.68
C LEU A 255 15.33 -34.01 -8.04
N VAL A 256 14.15 -33.59 -8.50
CA VAL A 256 13.58 -34.07 -9.78
C VAL A 256 14.37 -33.63 -11.01
N ARG A 257 15.15 -32.55 -10.93
CA ARG A 257 16.02 -32.10 -12.03
C ARG A 257 17.35 -32.82 -11.98
N GLU A 258 17.89 -33.05 -10.79
CA GLU A 258 19.14 -33.79 -10.57
C GLU A 258 19.03 -35.25 -11.04
N GLU A 259 17.83 -35.83 -11.09
CA GLU A 259 17.58 -37.14 -11.69
C GLU A 259 17.82 -37.22 -13.20
N VAL A 260 17.84 -36.08 -13.91
CA VAL A 260 17.89 -36.05 -15.39
C VAL A 260 19.02 -35.20 -15.96
N ILE A 261 19.60 -34.30 -15.16
CA ILE A 261 20.76 -33.47 -15.52
C ILE A 261 21.68 -33.33 -14.31
N ASP A 262 22.98 -33.21 -14.58
CA ASP A 262 23.96 -32.94 -13.54
C ASP A 262 24.07 -31.46 -13.23
N PHE A 263 24.31 -31.14 -11.95
CA PHE A 263 24.56 -29.77 -11.49
C PHE A 263 25.98 -29.63 -10.94
N SER A 264 26.55 -28.43 -11.13
CA SER A 264 27.76 -28.03 -10.40
C SER A 264 27.43 -27.69 -8.93
N LYS A 265 28.46 -27.39 -8.14
CA LYS A 265 28.23 -26.82 -6.81
C LYS A 265 27.54 -25.45 -6.94
N PRO A 266 26.54 -25.15 -6.09
CA PRO A 266 25.84 -23.87 -6.17
C PRO A 266 26.82 -22.72 -5.96
N PHE A 267 26.80 -21.74 -6.87
CA PHE A 267 27.67 -20.57 -6.82
C PHE A 267 27.02 -19.37 -6.11
N MET A 268 25.69 -19.41 -5.92
CA MET A 268 24.93 -18.39 -5.21
C MET A 268 23.91 -19.07 -4.28
N SER A 269 23.95 -18.71 -2.99
CA SER A 269 22.98 -19.20 -2.01
C SER A 269 21.80 -18.25 -1.92
N LEU A 270 20.62 -18.75 -2.25
CA LEU A 270 19.36 -18.01 -2.23
C LEU A 270 18.43 -18.74 -1.26
N GLY A 271 17.71 -18.00 -0.42
CA GLY A 271 16.63 -18.54 0.41
C GLY A 271 15.27 -18.02 -0.06
N ILE A 272 14.21 -18.72 0.32
CA ILE A 272 12.85 -18.19 0.16
C ILE A 272 12.77 -16.91 1.00
N SER A 273 12.56 -15.77 0.35
CA SER A 273 12.39 -14.49 1.00
C SER A 273 10.95 -14.00 0.82
N ILE A 274 10.44 -13.31 1.84
CA ILE A 274 9.12 -12.69 1.78
C ILE A 274 9.34 -11.20 1.53
N MET A 275 8.91 -10.73 0.37
CA MET A 275 8.85 -9.31 0.09
C MET A 275 7.49 -8.78 0.53
N ILE A 276 7.46 -7.93 1.55
CA ILE A 276 6.26 -7.18 1.95
C ILE A 276 6.41 -5.71 1.62
N LYS A 277 5.29 -5.06 1.29
CA LYS A 277 5.23 -3.60 1.20
C LYS A 277 5.67 -3.03 2.55
N LYS A 278 6.63 -2.09 2.53
CA LYS A 278 7.06 -1.39 3.75
C LYS A 278 5.83 -0.80 4.45
N PRO A 279 5.52 -1.18 5.71
CA PRO A 279 4.33 -0.68 6.40
C PRO A 279 4.43 0.83 6.54
N GLN A 280 3.35 1.53 6.21
CA GLN A 280 3.24 2.95 6.49
C GLN A 280 2.99 3.11 7.99
N LYS A 281 3.91 3.76 8.71
CA LYS A 281 3.66 4.17 10.09
C LYS A 281 2.55 5.22 10.09
N SER A 282 1.49 5.00 10.87
CA SER A 282 0.46 6.01 11.09
C SER A 282 1.11 7.26 11.69
N LYS A 283 0.78 8.43 11.15
CA LYS A 283 1.19 9.70 11.77
C LYS A 283 0.36 9.89 13.06
N PRO A 284 0.94 10.44 14.13
CA PRO A 284 0.18 10.77 15.33
C PRO A 284 -0.98 11.71 14.97
N GLY A 285 -2.16 11.47 15.55
CA GLY A 285 -3.34 12.33 15.35
C GLY A 285 -3.18 13.70 16.03
N VAL A 286 -4.09 14.63 15.74
CA VAL A 286 -4.11 15.98 16.36
C VAL A 286 -4.24 15.92 17.89
N PHE A 287 -4.89 14.87 18.40
CA PHE A 287 -5.03 14.60 19.83
C PHE A 287 -4.01 13.62 20.38
N SER A 288 -2.90 13.37 19.67
CA SER A 288 -1.86 12.43 20.13
C SER A 288 -1.15 12.85 21.42
N PHE A 289 -1.35 14.09 21.87
CA PHE A 289 -0.92 14.53 23.20
C PHE A 289 -1.78 13.94 24.33
N LEU A 290 -2.97 13.40 24.04
CA LEU A 290 -3.83 12.67 24.98
C LEU A 290 -3.48 11.17 25.04
N ASP A 291 -2.87 10.63 23.97
CA ASP A 291 -2.43 9.22 23.86
C ASP A 291 -1.54 8.71 25.00
N PRO A 292 -0.74 9.54 25.72
CA PRO A 292 0.04 9.06 26.87
C PRO A 292 -0.80 8.51 28.02
N LEU A 293 -2.10 8.85 28.09
CA LEU A 293 -3.03 8.35 29.11
C LEU A 293 -4.23 7.67 28.44
N ALA A 294 -4.62 6.52 28.98
CA ALA A 294 -5.77 5.78 28.50
C ALA A 294 -7.08 6.56 28.72
N TYR A 295 -8.07 6.34 27.86
CA TYR A 295 -9.35 7.04 27.92
C TYR A 295 -10.06 6.86 29.26
N GLU A 296 -9.92 5.70 29.88
CA GLU A 296 -10.45 5.38 31.20
C GLU A 296 -9.89 6.31 32.28
N ILE A 297 -8.59 6.63 32.21
CA ILE A 297 -7.93 7.53 33.15
C ILE A 297 -8.46 8.95 32.97
N TRP A 298 -8.66 9.40 31.74
CA TRP A 298 -9.28 10.70 31.45
C TRP A 298 -10.67 10.82 32.04
N MET A 299 -11.50 9.77 31.92
CA MET A 299 -12.83 9.74 32.54
C MET A 299 -12.75 9.78 34.08
N CYS A 300 -11.80 9.04 34.68
CA CYS A 300 -11.57 9.07 36.12
C CYS A 300 -11.14 10.46 36.61
N ILE A 301 -10.27 11.16 35.88
CA ILE A 301 -9.84 12.52 36.21
C ILE A 301 -11.04 13.48 36.22
N VAL A 302 -11.94 13.39 35.22
CA VAL A 302 -13.14 14.23 35.15
C VAL A 302 -14.09 13.94 36.33
N PHE A 303 -14.33 12.68 36.67
CA PHE A 303 -15.19 12.32 37.81
C PHE A 303 -14.59 12.73 39.16
N ALA A 304 -13.29 12.50 39.34
CA ALA A 304 -12.58 12.89 40.56
C ALA A 304 -12.58 14.42 40.73
N TYR A 305 -12.36 15.17 39.65
CA TYR A 305 -12.44 16.63 39.65
C TYR A 305 -13.80 17.12 40.16
N ILE A 306 -14.90 16.66 39.54
CA ILE A 306 -16.26 17.04 39.97
C ILE A 306 -16.51 16.62 41.43
N GLY A 307 -16.08 15.41 41.81
CA GLY A 307 -16.24 14.91 43.18
C GLY A 307 -15.54 15.78 44.22
N VAL A 308 -14.30 16.19 43.97
CA VAL A 308 -13.54 17.07 44.86
C VAL A 308 -14.19 18.44 44.96
N SER A 309 -14.63 19.04 43.85
CA SER A 309 -15.31 20.34 43.87
C SER A 309 -16.61 20.30 44.69
N VAL A 310 -17.38 19.21 44.59
CA VAL A 310 -18.61 19.03 45.38
C VAL A 310 -18.30 18.85 46.87
N VAL A 311 -17.30 18.03 47.21
CA VAL A 311 -16.91 17.83 48.62
C VAL A 311 -16.43 19.14 49.24
N LEU A 312 -15.59 19.90 48.54
CA LEU A 312 -15.13 21.23 49.00
C LEU A 312 -16.31 22.19 49.22
N PHE A 313 -17.25 22.26 48.27
CA PHE A 313 -18.45 23.08 48.42
C PHE A 313 -19.31 22.68 49.64
N LEU A 314 -19.44 21.38 49.92
CA LEU A 314 -20.19 20.92 51.10
C LEU A 314 -19.45 21.27 52.40
N VAL A 315 -18.13 21.06 52.46
CA VAL A 315 -17.32 21.38 53.63
C VAL A 315 -17.38 22.87 53.93
N SER A 316 -17.22 23.73 52.92
CA SER A 316 -17.30 25.18 53.11
C SER A 316 -18.68 25.64 53.54
N ARG A 317 -19.73 24.99 53.06
CA ARG A 317 -21.11 25.33 53.43
C ARG A 317 -21.47 24.90 54.85
N PHE A 318 -20.90 23.80 55.35
CA PHE A 318 -21.25 23.19 56.64
C PHE A 318 -20.24 23.46 57.78
N SER A 319 -19.02 23.86 57.47
CA SER A 319 -18.03 24.27 58.47
C SER A 319 -18.32 25.68 58.95
N PRO A 320 -18.71 25.91 60.22
CA PRO A 320 -19.04 27.25 60.72
C PRO A 320 -17.85 28.20 60.79
N TYR A 321 -16.62 27.67 60.68
CA TYR A 321 -15.38 28.44 60.78
C TYR A 321 -14.91 29.06 59.46
N GLU A 322 -15.41 28.57 58.31
CA GLU A 322 -15.13 29.14 56.98
C GLU A 322 -16.05 30.32 56.64
N TRP A 323 -16.97 30.66 57.55
CA TRP A 323 -17.85 31.81 57.40
C TRP A 323 -17.21 33.02 58.08
N HIS A 324 -16.59 33.89 57.28
CA HIS A 324 -15.92 35.10 57.79
C HIS A 324 -16.94 36.07 58.39
N THR A 325 -16.93 36.21 59.72
CA THR A 325 -17.60 37.34 60.37
C THR A 325 -16.74 38.58 60.10
N GLU A 326 -17.21 39.52 59.28
CA GLU A 326 -16.54 40.80 59.14
C GLU A 326 -16.46 41.46 60.52
N GLU A 327 -15.24 41.74 61.02
CA GLU A 327 -15.10 42.76 62.05
C GLU A 327 -15.50 44.09 61.38
N PRO A 328 -16.45 44.85 61.93
CA PRO A 328 -16.90 46.08 61.29
C PRO A 328 -15.72 47.05 61.19
N GLU A 329 -15.41 47.52 59.97
CA GLU A 329 -14.53 48.67 59.79
C GLU A 329 -15.09 49.84 60.62
N GLU A 330 -14.24 50.46 61.43
CA GLU A 330 -14.57 51.63 62.25
C GLU A 330 -15.20 52.72 61.37
N GLY A 331 -16.53 52.84 61.39
CA GLY A 331 -17.22 54.04 60.89
C GLY A 331 -18.52 53.87 60.08
N THR A 332 -19.07 52.67 59.87
CA THR A 332 -20.31 52.53 59.09
C THR A 332 -21.45 51.88 59.88
N ASP A 333 -22.39 52.69 60.38
CA ASP A 333 -23.65 52.25 61.00
C ASP A 333 -24.59 51.69 59.92
N GLY A 334 -24.49 50.38 59.67
CA GLY A 334 -25.48 49.59 58.93
C GLY A 334 -25.94 48.40 59.78
N PRO A 335 -27.19 47.91 59.63
CA PRO A 335 -27.65 46.75 60.40
C PRO A 335 -26.73 45.55 60.11
N PRO A 336 -26.39 44.74 61.12
CA PRO A 336 -25.56 43.56 60.91
C PRO A 336 -26.26 42.64 59.90
N SER A 337 -25.56 42.24 58.84
CA SER A 337 -26.03 41.22 57.93
C SER A 337 -26.03 39.88 58.68
N ASP A 338 -27.20 39.26 58.82
CA ASP A 338 -27.40 38.04 59.62
C ASP A 338 -26.70 36.77 59.07
N GLN A 339 -25.91 36.87 57.98
CA GLN A 339 -25.12 35.76 57.46
C GLN A 339 -23.76 36.26 56.93
N PRO A 340 -22.64 35.77 57.47
CA PRO A 340 -21.31 36.07 56.96
C PRO A 340 -21.16 35.60 55.49
N PRO A 341 -20.48 36.35 54.60
CA PRO A 341 -20.32 35.92 53.21
C PRO A 341 -19.42 34.68 53.12
N ASN A 342 -19.92 33.62 52.51
CA ASN A 342 -19.11 32.45 52.17
C ASN A 342 -18.59 32.61 50.73
N GLU A 343 -17.28 32.79 50.58
CA GLU A 343 -16.64 32.99 49.27
C GLU A 343 -16.61 31.70 48.42
N PHE A 344 -16.77 30.52 49.02
CA PHE A 344 -16.80 29.23 48.31
C PHE A 344 -18.22 28.82 47.88
N GLY A 345 -18.74 29.52 46.87
CA GLY A 345 -19.89 29.04 46.10
C GLY A 345 -19.56 27.82 45.21
N ILE A 346 -20.57 27.22 44.57
CA ILE A 346 -20.41 26.05 43.67
C ILE A 346 -19.40 26.35 42.55
N PHE A 347 -19.51 27.52 41.92
CA PHE A 347 -18.62 27.94 40.83
C PHE A 347 -17.20 28.26 41.30
N ASN A 348 -17.07 28.86 42.49
CA ASN A 348 -15.76 29.18 43.06
C ASN A 348 -15.02 27.91 43.51
N SER A 349 -15.74 26.91 44.01
CA SER A 349 -15.19 25.59 44.36
C SER A 349 -14.69 24.84 43.12
N LEU A 350 -15.44 24.89 42.01
CA LEU A 350 -15.01 24.36 40.71
C LEU A 350 -13.75 25.08 40.22
N TRP A 351 -13.76 26.41 40.21
CA TRP A 351 -12.62 27.22 39.75
C TRP A 351 -11.37 26.99 40.59
N PHE A 352 -11.50 26.93 41.92
CA PHE A 352 -10.42 26.63 42.84
C PHE A 352 -9.80 25.26 42.56
N SER A 353 -10.63 24.22 42.43
CA SER A 353 -10.14 22.86 42.13
C SER A 353 -9.44 22.76 40.77
N LEU A 354 -9.87 23.54 39.77
CA LEU A 354 -9.23 23.60 38.45
C LEU A 354 -7.88 24.32 38.52
N GLY A 355 -7.81 25.46 39.21
CA GLY A 355 -6.58 26.23 39.41
C GLY A 355 -5.53 25.44 40.20
N ALA A 356 -5.96 24.68 41.21
CA ALA A 356 -5.09 23.77 41.97
C ALA A 356 -4.58 22.61 41.10
N PHE A 357 -5.45 21.99 40.29
CA PHE A 357 -5.08 20.90 39.38
C PHE A 357 -4.08 21.35 38.30
N MET A 358 -4.27 22.54 37.75
CA MET A 358 -3.38 23.13 36.74
C MET A 358 -2.13 23.79 37.33
N GLN A 359 -1.95 23.76 38.66
CA GLN A 359 -0.84 24.38 39.39
C GLN A 359 -0.70 25.89 39.18
N GLN A 360 -1.81 26.58 38.87
CA GLN A 360 -1.80 28.03 38.58
C GLN A 360 -2.17 28.90 39.79
N GLY A 361 -2.48 28.29 40.95
CA GLY A 361 -2.94 29.02 42.13
C GLY A 361 -4.35 29.59 41.95
N CYS A 362 -4.97 30.02 43.04
CA CYS A 362 -6.25 30.71 43.03
C CYS A 362 -6.20 31.80 44.10
N ASP A 363 -6.88 32.92 43.86
CA ASP A 363 -6.92 34.07 44.79
C ASP A 363 -7.71 33.80 46.07
N ILE A 364 -8.40 32.66 46.12
CA ILE A 364 -9.30 32.26 47.19
C ILE A 364 -8.71 31.01 47.86
N SER A 365 -8.54 31.02 49.18
CA SER A 365 -8.03 29.89 49.96
C SER A 365 -9.07 29.43 50.98
N PRO A 366 -9.35 28.12 51.10
CA PRO A 366 -10.24 27.59 52.12
C PRO A 366 -9.64 27.66 53.53
#